data_AF-X0V246-F1
#
_entry.id   AF-X0V246-F1
#
_cell.length_a   1.000
_cell.length_b   1.000
_cell.length_c   1.000
_cell.angle_alpha   90.00
_cell.angle_beta   90.00
_cell.angle_gamma   90.00
#
_symmetry.space_group_name_H-M   'P 1'
#
loop_
_entity.id
_entity.type
_entity.pdbx_description
1 polymer ?
#
loop_
_entity_poly.entity_id
_entity_poly.type
_entity_poly.pdbx_seq_one_letter_code
_entity_poly.pdbx_strand_id
1 'polypeptide(L)'
;YDITGVVSFIKEHFDNFSETGLGCFMSRDSALNRTPDGNLCITSSITLAPFDLGVNQKFGLRSVASEIDGIDEVMIRLERTSGQPKDWKRLNKAFLDNLRQQFLIWRSIEKEVMETYRNRTLTILGEQNA
;
A
#
# COMPACT_ATOMS: atom_id res chain seq x y z
N TYR A 1 -13.47 -8.41 3.75
CA TYR A 1 -13.32 -7.87 2.38
C TYR A 1 -11.94 -8.28 1.95
N ASP A 2 -11.83 -9.06 0.87
CA ASP A 2 -10.64 -9.85 0.58
C ASP A 2 -9.34 -9.03 0.47
N ILE A 3 -8.47 -9.15 1.49
CA ILE A 3 -7.12 -8.56 1.48
C ILE A 3 -6.30 -9.03 0.28
N THR A 4 -6.55 -10.24 -0.20
CA THR A 4 -5.78 -10.85 -1.30
C THR A 4 -5.86 -9.97 -2.54
N GLY A 5 -7.03 -9.46 -2.90
CA GLY A 5 -7.14 -8.50 -4.00
C GLY A 5 -6.60 -7.11 -3.67
N VAL A 6 -6.85 -6.61 -2.45
CA VAL A 6 -6.42 -5.26 -2.01
C VAL A 6 -4.93 -5.04 -2.21
N VAL A 7 -4.08 -6.02 -1.87
CA VAL A 7 -2.62 -5.82 -1.94
C VAL A 7 -2.12 -5.60 -3.37
N SER A 8 -2.68 -6.29 -4.37
CA SER A 8 -2.35 -6.04 -5.79
C SER A 8 -2.92 -4.72 -6.29
N PHE A 9 -4.12 -4.34 -5.84
CA PHE A 9 -4.73 -3.05 -6.18
C PHE A 9 -3.90 -1.88 -5.65
N ILE A 10 -3.47 -1.94 -4.39
CA ILE A 10 -2.59 -0.91 -3.80
C ILE A 10 -1.22 -0.91 -4.47
N LYS A 11 -0.69 -2.07 -4.85
CA LYS A 11 0.56 -2.15 -5.62
C LYS A 11 0.44 -1.42 -6.96
N GLU A 12 -0.61 -1.69 -7.73
CA GLU A 12 -0.87 -1.00 -9.00
C GLU A 12 -1.00 0.51 -8.80
N HIS A 13 -1.74 0.95 -7.78
CA HIS A 13 -1.80 2.37 -7.42
C HIS A 13 -0.40 2.94 -7.18
N PHE A 14 0.46 2.26 -6.42
CA PHE A 14 1.81 2.76 -6.13
C PHE A 14 2.69 2.77 -7.38
N ASP A 15 2.61 1.74 -8.22
CA ASP A 15 3.35 1.65 -9.47
C ASP A 15 2.98 2.81 -10.41
N ASN A 16 1.73 3.28 -10.41
CA ASN A 16 1.30 4.46 -11.17
C ASN A 16 1.93 5.78 -10.68
N PHE A 17 2.49 5.82 -9.46
CA PHE A 17 3.21 6.96 -8.88
C PHE A 17 4.74 6.75 -8.89
N SER A 18 5.26 5.82 -9.70
CA SER A 18 6.68 5.50 -9.74
C SER A 18 7.55 6.48 -10.55
N GLU A 19 7.00 7.11 -11.59
CA GLU A 19 7.81 7.86 -12.57
C GLU A 19 7.39 9.30 -12.83
N THR A 20 6.19 9.71 -12.42
CA THR A 20 5.70 11.08 -12.66
C THR A 20 5.71 11.87 -11.37
N GLY A 21 6.53 12.93 -11.28
CA GLY A 21 6.50 13.93 -10.19
C GLY A 21 5.19 14.75 -10.10
N LEU A 22 4.11 14.24 -10.68
CA LEU A 22 2.75 14.77 -10.66
C LEU A 22 1.95 13.92 -9.67
N GLY A 23 1.93 14.30 -8.40
CA GLY A 23 1.22 13.53 -7.39
C GLY A 23 1.45 14.03 -5.96
N CYS A 24 0.72 13.44 -5.02
CA CYS A 24 0.91 13.72 -3.59
C CYS A 24 2.10 12.95 -2.97
N PHE A 25 2.64 11.96 -3.69
CA PHE A 25 3.85 11.22 -3.33
C PHE A 25 4.47 10.57 -4.59
N MET A 26 5.70 10.08 -4.45
CA MET A 26 6.33 9.14 -5.40
C MET A 26 6.60 7.82 -4.67
N SER A 27 6.48 6.70 -5.39
CA SER A 27 6.76 5.37 -4.85
C SER A 27 7.90 4.68 -5.59
N ARG A 28 8.69 3.87 -4.90
CA ARG A 28 9.77 3.06 -5.48
C ARG A 28 9.81 1.71 -4.80
N ASP A 29 10.27 0.69 -5.54
CA ASP A 29 10.48 -0.66 -5.03
C ASP A 29 9.21 -1.27 -4.40
N SER A 30 8.04 -0.99 -5.01
CA SER A 30 6.75 -1.49 -4.54
C SER A 30 6.67 -2.99 -4.77
N ALA A 31 6.64 -3.76 -3.69
CA ALA A 31 6.74 -5.22 -3.73
C ALA A 31 5.66 -5.89 -2.89
N LEU A 32 5.06 -6.94 -3.44
CA LEU A 32 4.14 -7.83 -2.75
C LEU A 32 4.94 -8.99 -2.17
N ASN A 33 4.74 -9.26 -0.88
CA ASN A 33 5.50 -10.22 -0.10
C ASN A 33 4.60 -10.93 0.93
N ARG A 34 5.17 -11.89 1.67
CA ARG A 34 4.58 -12.43 2.91
C ARG A 34 5.38 -11.98 4.13
N THR A 35 4.70 -11.68 5.22
CA THR A 35 5.35 -11.51 6.52
C THR A 35 5.90 -12.85 7.01
N PRO A 36 6.81 -12.87 8.02
CA PRO A 36 7.27 -14.12 8.62
C PRO A 36 6.14 -15.03 9.12
N ASP A 37 5.03 -14.41 9.56
CA ASP A 37 3.83 -15.10 10.03
C ASP A 37 2.91 -15.57 8.88
N GLY A 38 3.34 -15.43 7.62
CA GLY A 38 2.62 -15.90 6.42
C GLY A 38 1.59 -14.93 5.84
N ASN A 39 1.34 -13.79 6.50
CA ASN A 39 0.33 -12.81 6.09
C ASN A 39 0.77 -12.04 4.83
N LEU A 40 -0.19 -11.72 3.97
CA LEU A 40 0.06 -10.89 2.80
C LEU A 40 0.48 -9.47 3.20
N CYS A 41 1.51 -8.95 2.53
CA CYS A 41 1.94 -7.58 2.73
C CYS A 41 2.44 -6.93 1.44
N ILE A 42 2.41 -5.61 1.43
CA ILE A 42 3.06 -4.76 0.44
C ILE A 42 4.04 -3.83 1.16
N THR A 43 5.22 -3.64 0.57
CA THR A 43 6.23 -2.69 1.02
C THR A 43 6.59 -1.72 -0.10
N SER A 44 6.92 -0.48 0.24
CA SER A 44 7.38 0.52 -0.74
C SER A 44 8.25 1.61 -0.08
N SER A 45 9.12 2.22 -0.87
CA SER A 45 9.85 3.44 -0.52
C SER A 45 9.07 4.65 -1.02
N ILE A 46 8.68 5.56 -0.13
CA ILE A 46 7.82 6.71 -0.46
C ILE A 46 8.58 8.02 -0.27
N THR A 47 8.51 8.90 -1.27
CA THR A 47 8.88 10.32 -1.14
C THR A 47 7.60 11.16 -1.11
N LEU A 48 7.40 11.96 -0.08
CA LEU A 48 6.18 12.77 0.07
C LEU A 48 6.33 14.13 -0.62
N ALA A 49 5.27 14.59 -1.29
CA ALA A 49 5.20 15.94 -1.82
C ALA A 49 4.90 16.96 -0.70
N PRO A 50 5.40 18.21 -0.78
CA PRO A 50 6.25 18.74 -1.85
C PRO A 50 7.70 18.23 -1.71
N PHE A 51 8.30 17.81 -2.84
CA PHE A 51 9.50 16.98 -2.85
C PHE A 51 10.78 17.70 -2.41
N ASP A 52 10.80 19.03 -2.51
CA ASP A 52 11.89 19.89 -2.03
C ASP A 52 12.11 19.79 -0.51
N LEU A 53 11.11 19.37 0.25
CA LEU A 53 11.25 19.11 1.69
C LEU A 53 12.04 17.83 2.01
N GLY A 54 12.35 17.00 1.00
CA GLY A 54 13.19 15.82 1.13
C GLY A 54 12.65 14.77 2.12
N VAL A 55 11.32 14.71 2.29
CA VAL A 55 10.68 13.79 3.24
C VAL A 55 10.52 12.42 2.58
N ASN A 56 11.29 11.44 3.07
CA ASN A 56 11.18 10.05 2.64
C ASN A 56 10.77 9.13 3.79
N GLN A 57 10.10 8.03 3.45
CA GLN A 57 9.68 7.01 4.41
C GLN A 57 9.64 5.61 3.79
N LYS A 58 9.68 4.59 4.65
CA LYS A 58 9.27 3.23 4.30
C LYS A 58 7.78 3.07 4.62
N PHE A 59 7.06 2.46 3.69
CA PHE A 59 5.67 2.08 3.81
C PHE A 59 5.59 0.56 3.90
N GLY A 60 4.77 0.07 4.83
CA GLY A 60 4.34 -1.32 4.90
C GLY A 60 2.85 -1.40 5.16
N LEU A 61 2.15 -2.24 4.42
CA LEU A 61 0.76 -2.60 4.67
C LEU A 61 0.68 -4.12 4.76
N ARG A 62 0.01 -4.62 5.79
CA ARG A 62 -0.22 -6.06 5.97
C ARG A 62 -1.64 -6.31 6.45
N SER A 63 -2.16 -7.51 6.18
CA SER A 63 -3.31 -7.99 6.94
C SER A 63 -2.87 -8.47 8.31
N VAL A 64 -3.70 -8.16 9.30
CA VAL A 64 -3.64 -8.74 10.64
C VAL A 64 -4.99 -9.43 10.91
N ALA A 65 -4.96 -10.48 11.73
CA ALA A 65 -6.19 -11.11 12.18
C ALA A 65 -7.04 -10.07 12.92
N SER A 66 -8.30 -9.92 12.52
CA SER A 66 -9.25 -9.10 13.26
C SER A 66 -9.83 -9.90 14.42
N GLU A 67 -10.15 -9.23 15.51
CA GLU A 67 -10.95 -9.80 16.61
C GLU A 67 -12.43 -9.97 16.23
N ILE A 68 -12.85 -9.39 15.10
CA ILE A 68 -14.22 -9.45 14.61
C ILE A 68 -14.29 -10.44 13.44
N ASP A 69 -15.10 -11.49 13.60
CA ASP A 69 -15.27 -12.51 12.57
C ASP A 69 -15.77 -11.91 11.25
N GLY A 70 -15.15 -12.33 10.15
CA GLY A 70 -15.43 -11.82 8.80
C GLY A 70 -14.89 -10.42 8.47
N ILE A 71 -14.14 -9.77 9.39
CA ILE A 71 -13.46 -8.50 9.11
C ILE A 71 -11.97 -8.76 8.90
N ASP A 72 -11.44 -8.27 7.78
CA ASP A 72 -10.00 -8.24 7.54
C ASP A 72 -9.47 -6.90 8.05
N GLU A 73 -8.58 -6.92 9.03
CA GLU A 73 -7.93 -5.70 9.51
C GLU A 73 -6.64 -5.43 8.72
N VAL A 74 -6.48 -4.18 8.30
CA VAL A 74 -5.31 -3.71 7.57
C VAL A 74 -4.45 -2.87 8.50
N MET A 75 -3.22 -3.31 8.73
CA MET A 75 -2.25 -2.54 9.50
C MET A 75 -1.26 -1.85 8.58
N ILE A 76 -1.16 -0.53 8.72
CA ILE A 76 -0.20 0.32 8.02
C ILE A 76 0.92 0.72 8.98
N ARG A 77 2.17 0.53 8.55
CA ARG A 77 3.38 1.02 9.23
C ARG A 77 4.08 2.03 8.33
N LEU A 78 4.37 3.20 8.90
CA LEU A 78 5.14 4.27 8.27
C LEU A 78 6.40 4.53 9.08
N GLU A 79 7.55 4.55 8.43
CA GLU A 79 8.83 4.79 9.08
C GLU A 79 9.60 5.89 8.35
N ARG A 80 9.77 7.05 8.99
CA ARG A 80 10.53 8.17 8.44
C ARG A 80 12.00 7.78 8.26
N THR A 81 12.51 7.94 7.04
CA THR A 81 13.93 7.71 6.74
C THR A 81 14.71 9.02 6.56
N SER A 82 14.04 10.11 6.18
CA SER A 82 14.64 11.45 6.07
C SER A 82 13.58 12.56 6.12
N GLY A 83 14.03 13.82 6.04
CA GLY A 83 13.20 15.02 6.18
C GLY A 83 12.88 15.36 7.64
N GLN A 84 12.36 16.56 7.89
CA GLN A 84 12.09 17.02 9.26
C GLN A 84 10.91 16.24 9.87
N PRO A 85 10.98 15.85 11.17
CA PRO A 85 9.88 15.13 11.83
C PRO A 85 8.53 15.88 11.78
N LYS A 86 8.55 17.22 11.85
CA LYS A 86 7.34 18.05 11.79
C LYS A 86 6.69 17.98 10.41
N ASP A 87 7.49 18.08 9.35
CA ASP A 87 6.99 17.94 7.98
C ASP A 87 6.50 16.52 7.72
N TRP A 88 7.25 15.50 8.13
CA TRP A 88 6.82 14.11 7.98
C TRP A 88 5.44 13.84 8.61
N LYS A 89 5.19 14.32 9.83
CA LYS A 89 3.88 14.21 10.47
C LYS A 89 2.78 14.93 9.69
N ARG A 90 3.05 16.15 9.21
CA ARG A 90 2.09 16.96 8.45
C ARG A 90 1.75 16.33 7.11
N LEU A 91 2.75 15.92 6.34
CA LEU A 91 2.58 15.38 4.98
C LEU A 91 1.93 13.99 4.99
N ASN A 92 2.14 13.21 6.05
CA ASN A 92 1.46 11.92 6.18
C ASN A 92 -0.07 12.03 6.26
N LYS A 93 -0.62 13.17 6.67
CA LYS A 93 -2.08 13.36 6.62
C LYS A 93 -2.60 13.26 5.19
N ALA A 94 -1.99 13.99 4.26
CA ALA A 94 -2.39 13.97 2.85
C ALA A 94 -2.16 12.58 2.22
N PHE A 95 -1.04 11.93 2.54
CA PHE A 95 -0.76 10.57 2.10
C PHE A 95 -1.83 9.57 2.58
N LEU A 96 -2.18 9.60 3.87
CA LEU A 96 -3.19 8.72 4.44
C LEU A 96 -4.60 9.02 3.93
N ASP A 97 -4.92 10.29 3.64
CA ASP A 97 -6.19 10.66 3.02
C ASP A 97 -6.30 10.11 1.59
N ASN A 98 -5.23 10.15 0.81
CA ASN A 98 -5.19 9.53 -0.52
C ASN A 98 -5.33 8.00 -0.43
N LEU A 99 -4.60 7.36 0.48
CA LEU A 99 -4.68 5.92 0.69
C LEU A 99 -6.08 5.48 1.17
N ARG A 100 -6.71 6.28 2.04
CA ARG A 100 -8.10 6.06 2.47
C ARG A 100 -9.07 6.11 1.29
N GLN A 101 -8.88 7.05 0.36
CA GLN A 101 -9.69 7.10 -0.87
C GLN A 101 -9.52 5.82 -1.70
N GLN A 102 -8.30 5.26 -1.79
CA GLN A 102 -8.08 3.99 -2.49
C GLN A 102 -8.85 2.82 -1.84
N PHE A 103 -8.90 2.75 -0.50
CA PHE A 103 -9.73 1.74 0.16
C PHE A 103 -11.23 1.93 -0.06
N LEU A 104 -11.70 3.17 -0.21
CA LEU A 104 -13.09 3.43 -0.57
C LEU A 104 -13.40 3.02 -2.01
N ILE A 105 -12.49 3.29 -2.94
CA ILE A 105 -12.59 2.83 -4.33
C ILE A 105 -12.63 1.31 -4.37
N TRP A 106 -11.72 0.63 -3.66
CA TRP A 106 -11.72 -0.82 -3.54
C TRP A 106 -13.07 -1.38 -3.05
N ARG A 107 -13.74 -0.70 -2.11
CA ARG A 107 -15.06 -1.15 -1.65
C ARG A 107 -16.18 -0.96 -2.68
N SER A 108 -15.95 -0.13 -3.70
CA SER A 108 -16.93 0.21 -4.73
C SER A 108 -16.76 -0.54 -6.05
N ILE A 109 -15.62 -1.20 -6.28
CA ILE A 109 -15.40 -1.95 -7.53
C ILE A 109 -16.30 -3.20 -7.59
N GLU A 110 -16.62 -3.63 -8.80
CA GLU A 110 -17.41 -4.83 -9.04
C GLU A 110 -16.65 -6.09 -8.62
N LYS A 111 -17.38 -7.13 -8.18
CA LYS A 111 -16.80 -8.38 -7.70
C LYS A 111 -15.89 -9.06 -8.73
N GLU A 112 -16.23 -9.01 -10.02
CA GLU A 112 -15.41 -9.58 -11.10
C GLU A 112 -14.03 -8.90 -11.20
N VAL A 113 -14.00 -7.59 -11.01
CA VAL A 113 -12.75 -6.82 -10.95
C VAL A 113 -11.95 -7.19 -9.70
N MET A 114 -12.61 -7.36 -8.54
CA MET A 114 -11.94 -7.84 -7.31
C MET A 114 -11.26 -9.20 -7.52
N GLU A 115 -11.95 -10.14 -8.16
CA GLU A 115 -11.40 -11.47 -8.47
C GLU A 115 -10.19 -11.40 -9.40
N THR A 116 -10.17 -10.45 -10.34
CA THR A 116 -9.00 -10.21 -11.20
C THR A 116 -7.77 -9.82 -10.37
N TYR A 117 -7.94 -8.91 -9.41
CA TYR A 117 -6.85 -8.54 -8.49
C TYR A 117 -6.45 -9.68 -7.56
N ARG A 118 -7.41 -10.48 -7.08
CA ARG A 118 -7.15 -11.67 -6.26
C ARG A 118 -6.27 -12.67 -7.01
N ASN A 119 -6.64 -13.01 -8.24
CA ASN A 119 -5.88 -13.92 -9.09
C ASN A 119 -4.47 -13.39 -9.38
N ARG A 120 -4.35 -12.08 -9.66
CA ARG A 120 -3.03 -11.44 -9.83
C ARG A 120 -2.13 -11.63 -8.62
N THR A 121 -2.65 -11.42 -7.40
CA THR A 121 -1.89 -11.64 -6.17
C THR A 121 -1.42 -13.09 -6.05
N LEU A 122 -2.29 -14.06 -6.34
CA LEU A 122 -1.96 -15.49 -6.25
C LEU A 122 -0.88 -15.88 -7.27
N THR A 123 -0.92 -15.36 -8.49
CA THR A 123 0.12 -15.59 -9.50
C THR A 123 1.47 -15.04 -9.07
N ILE A 124 1.52 -13.77 -8.65
CA ILE A 124 2.78 -13.11 -8.21
C ILE A 124 3.43 -13.89 -7.06
N LEU A 125 2.63 -14.36 -6.10
CA LEU A 125 3.13 -15.15 -4.98
C LEU A 125 3.50 -16.58 -5.36
N GLY A 126 2.80 -17.17 -6.32
CA GLY A 126 3.13 -18.50 -6.85
C GLY A 126 4.50 -18.49 -7.54
N GLU A 127 4.79 -17.45 -8.32
CA GLU A 127 6.07 -17.26 -9.01
C GLU A 127 7.24 -17.01 -8.05
N GLN A 128 7.01 -16.40 -6.88
CA GLN A 128 8.06 -16.22 -5.86
C GLN A 128 8.46 -17.53 -5.13
N ASN A 129 7.63 -18.58 -5.21
CA ASN A 129 7.86 -19.87 -4.54
C ASN A 129 8.35 -20.97 -5.50
N ALA A 130 8.55 -20.66 -6.79
CA ALA A 130 9.01 -21.57 -7.83
C ALA A 130 10.49 -21.34 -8.16
#